data_AF-A0A7C7KS61-F1
#
_entry.id   AF-A0A7C7KS61-F1
#
_cell.length_a   1.000
_cell.length_b   1.000
_cell.length_c   1.000
_cell.angle_alpha   90.00
_cell.angle_beta   90.00
_cell.angle_gamma   90.00
#
_symmetry.space_group_name_H-M   'P 1'
#
loop_
_entity.id
_entity.type
_entity.pdbx_description
1 polymer ?
#
loop_
_entity_poly.entity_id
_entity_poly.type
_entity_poly.pdbx_seq_one_letter_code
_entity_poly.pdbx_strand_id
1 'polypeptide(L)' 'MTKKILLHICCAPCACYPIKVLKEEFEVFGLWYNPNIHPFTEYKRRLEEVKKL' A
#
# COMPACT_ATOMS: atom_id res chain seq x y z
N MET A 1 7.61 11.20 20.13
CA MET A 1 8.06 10.31 19.04
C MET A 1 6.81 9.80 18.34
N THR A 2 6.68 10.04 17.03
CA THR A 2 5.57 9.50 16.23
C THR A 2 5.78 7.99 16.07
N LYS A 3 4.75 7.19 16.31
CA LYS A 3 4.85 5.72 16.19
C LYS A 3 5.00 5.37 14.71
N LYS A 4 5.87 4.42 14.38
CA LYS A 4 6.07 3.93 13.00
C LYS A 4 5.26 2.67 12.78
N ILE A 5 4.67 2.52 11.61
CA ILE A 5 3.94 1.30 11.22
C ILE A 5 4.31 0.86 9.80
N LEU A 6 4.46 -0.45 9.62
CA LEU A 6 4.61 -1.07 8.30
C LEU A 6 3.27 -1.68 7.89
N LEU A 7 2.71 -1.21 6.78
CA LEU A 7 1.43 -1.64 6.25
C LEU A 7 1.65 -2.53 5.03
N HIS A 8 1.17 -3.78 5.09
CA HIS A 8 1.11 -4.64 3.92
C HIS A 8 0.01 -4.16 2.95
N ILE A 9 0.36 -4.02 1.67
CA ILE A 9 -0.52 -3.53 0.61
C ILE A 9 -0.62 -4.60 -0.48
N CYS A 10 -1.79 -5.22 -0.62
CA CYS A 10 -2.08 -6.19 -1.67
C CYS A 10 -2.71 -5.56 -2.92
N CYS A 11 -3.33 -4.38 -2.78
CA CYS A 11 -4.02 -3.63 -3.83
C CYS A 11 -4.20 -2.14 -3.43
N ALA A 12 -4.24 -1.20 -4.38
CA ALA A 12 -4.44 0.22 -4.07
C ALA A 12 -5.80 0.54 -3.41
N PRO A 13 -6.94 0.02 -3.90
CA PRO A 13 -8.24 0.21 -3.22
C PRO A 13 -8.26 -0.30 -1.78
N CYS A 14 -7.50 -1.35 -1.48
CA CYS A 14 -7.42 -1.96 -0.17
C CYS A 14 -6.68 -1.05 0.84
N ALA A 15 -5.77 -0.21 0.36
CA ALA A 15 -4.90 0.61 1.20
C ALA A 15 -5.34 2.09 1.29
N CYS A 16 -6.21 2.58 0.41
CA CYS A 16 -6.58 4.00 0.37
C CYS A 16 -7.19 4.51 1.69
N TYR A 17 -8.14 3.77 2.27
CA TYR A 17 -8.78 4.15 3.53
C TYR A 17 -7.88 3.89 4.75
N PRO A 18 -7.23 2.71 4.90
CA PRO A 18 -6.31 2.48 6.00
C PRO A 18 -5.15 3.48 6.07
N ILE A 19 -4.54 3.83 4.94
CA ILE A 19 -3.44 4.82 4.92
C ILE A 19 -3.92 6.17 5.45
N LYS A 20 -5.14 6.61 5.05
CA LYS A 20 -5.71 7.87 5.51
C LYS A 20 -5.85 7.89 7.03
N VAL A 21 -6.46 6.86 7.60
CA VAL A 21 -6.70 6.77 9.05
C VAL A 21 -5.39 6.60 9.82
N LEU A 22 -4.49 5.73 9.36
CA LEU A 22 -3.22 5.46 10.06
C LEU A 22 -2.28 6.67 10.05
N LYS A 23 -2.31 7.52 9.02
CA LYS A 23 -1.50 8.75 8.96
C LYS A 23 -1.88 9.77 10.05
N GLU A 24 -3.04 9.64 10.71
CA GLU A 24 -3.45 10.50 11.82
C GLU A 24 -2.64 10.24 13.10
N GLU A 25 -2.15 9.01 13.28
CA GLU A 25 -1.46 8.57 14.51
C GLU A 25 -0.03 8.03 14.27
N PHE A 26 0.28 7.61 13.04
CA PHE A 26 1.51 6.91 12.68
C PHE A 26 2.24 7.50 11.49
N GLU A 27 3.56 7.33 11.48
CA GLU A 27 4.37 7.40 10.27
C GLU A 27 4.24 6.05 9.53
N VAL A 28 3.54 6.07 8.39
CA VAL A 28 3.15 4.86 7.65
C VAL A 28 4.16 4.52 6.55
N PHE A 29 4.64 3.28 6.55
CA PHE A 29 5.50 2.71 5.51
C PHE A 29 4.73 1.61 4.77
N GLY A 30 4.73 1.62 3.44
CA GLY A 30 4.02 0.63 2.63
C GLY A 30 4.91 -0.54 2.20
N LEU A 31 4.42 -1.77 2.36
CA LEU A 31 4.98 -2.99 1.80
C LEU A 31 4.05 -3.54 0.71
N TRP A 32 4.40 -3.29 -0.56
CA TRP A 32 3.70 -3.89 -1.69
C TRP A 32 4.12 -5.34 -1.90
N TYR A 33 3.18 -6.28 -1.75
CA TYR A 33 3.46 -7.69 -2.05
C TYR A 33 2.18 -8.45 -2.39
N ASN A 34 2.10 -8.99 -3.60
CA ASN A 34 1.04 -9.91 -3.99
C ASN A 34 1.52 -10.77 -5.17
N PRO A 35 2.02 -12.00 -4.90
CA PRO A 35 2.61 -12.85 -5.93
C PRO A 35 1.58 -13.45 -6.89
N ASN A 36 0.29 -13.39 -6.56
CA ASN A 36 -0.79 -13.96 -7.37
C ASN A 36 -1.23 -13.03 -8.52
N ILE A 37 -0.66 -11.82 -8.63
CA ILE A 37 -1.03 -10.89 -9.71
C ILE A 37 -0.32 -11.30 -10.99
N HIS A 38 -1.11 -11.80 -11.94
CA HIS A 38 -0.67 -12.16 -13.27
C HIS A 38 -1.59 -11.50 -14.32
N PRO A 39 -1.08 -11.19 -15.52
CA PRO A 39 0.33 -11.22 -15.91
C PRO A 39 1.15 -10.08 -15.27
N PHE A 40 2.48 -10.07 -15.46
CA PHE A 40 3.37 -9.06 -14.88
C PHE A 40 2.98 -7.60 -15.23
N THR A 41 2.37 -7.37 -16.39
CA THR A 41 1.85 -6.05 -16.78
C THR A 41 0.77 -5.55 -15.83
N GLU A 42 -0.10 -6.43 -15.32
CA GLU A 42 -1.10 -6.09 -14.30
C GLU A 42 -0.45 -5.81 -12.94
N TYR A 43 0.55 -6.61 -12.55
CA TYR A 43 1.33 -6.35 -11.33
C TYR A 43 1.94 -4.95 -11.36
N LYS A 44 2.58 -4.59 -12.48
CA LYS A 44 3.19 -3.27 -12.67
C LYS A 44 2.13 -2.17 -12.61
N ARG A 45 1.00 -2.32 -13.32
CA ARG A 45 -0.10 -1.34 -13.29
C ARG A 45 -0.60 -1.09 -11.87
N ARG A 46 -0.85 -2.15 -11.10
CA ARG A 46 -1.32 -2.02 -9.71
C ARG A 46 -0.28 -1.41 -8.77
N LEU A 47 1.00 -1.75 -8.96
CA LEU A 47 2.10 -1.12 -8.22
C LEU A 47 2.15 0.40 -8.49
N GLU A 48 2.00 0.82 -9.74
CA GLU A 48 1.95 2.26 -10.07
C GLU A 48 0.76 2.98 -9.43
N GLU A 49 -0.40 2.32 -9.29
CA GLU A 49 -1.52 2.89 -8.54
C GLU A 49 -1.24 2.98 -7.04
N VAL A 50 -0.54 2.01 -6.45
CA VAL A 50 -0.16 2.05 -5.02
C VAL A 50 0.82 3.17 -4.73
N LYS A 51 1.76 3.47 -5.64
CA LYS A 51 2.72 4.58 -5.48
C LYS A 51 2.06 5.96 -5.44
N LYS A 52 0.79 6.09 -5.83
CA LYS A 52 0.01 7.34 -5.80
C LYS A 52 -0.73 7.59 -4.47
N LEU A 53 -0.73 6.62 -3.54
CA LEU A 53 -1.38 6.69 -2.22
C LEU A 53 -0.47 7.37 -1.16
#